data_AF-A0A941MEU0-F1
#
_entry.id   AF-A0A941MEU0-F1
#
_cell.length_a   1.000
_cell.length_b   1.000
_cell.length_c   1.000
_cell.angle_alpha   90.00
_cell.angle_beta   90.00
_cell.angle_gamma   90.00
#
_symmetry.space_group_name_H-M   'P 1'
#
loop_
_entity.id
_entity.type
_entity.pdbx_description
1 polymer ?
#
loop_
_entity_poly.entity_id
_entity_poly.type
_entity_poly.pdbx_seq_one_letter_code
_entity_poly.pdbx_strand_id
1 'polypeptide(L)'
;MARPRQQLQPVKKDGFRYFVQLVPPEYASVEPRKRVVNSTKIRITDDPRGVTAQAIVDRMYGELCAYWDAKRQGKTPQPPRYLEEAVQTAAQYQVPYLPADQLAEAGLDVLIDRLRLLRTPDAMNNELVFRGLLGGAEVPAKKENDILISQMTATVEKMEKIDLSKKSSGQLIKWRGSKDLAIRQFLAVCSSDKAIAEITRNDVVNFREQLQERILETFDF
;
A
#
# COMPACT_ATOMS: atom_id res chain seq x y z
N MET A 1 0.47 -4.21 36.48
CA MET A 1 1.25 -5.07 35.55
C MET A 1 0.42 -5.32 34.31
N ALA A 2 0.99 -5.19 33.11
CA ALA A 2 0.29 -5.60 31.89
C ALA A 2 0.21 -7.14 31.83
N ARG A 3 -0.92 -7.71 31.41
CA ARG A 3 -0.97 -9.14 31.07
C ARG A 3 -0.06 -9.38 29.85
N PRO A 4 0.69 -10.48 29.79
CA PRO A 4 1.43 -10.83 28.58
C PRO A 4 0.44 -10.95 27.40
N ARG A 5 0.85 -10.49 26.22
CA ARG A 5 0.05 -10.58 24.99
C ARG A 5 -0.14 -12.06 24.65
N GLN A 6 -1.27 -12.63 25.05
CA GLN A 6 -1.63 -14.01 24.73
C GLN A 6 -1.75 -14.15 23.21
N GLN A 7 -0.93 -15.01 22.61
CA GLN A 7 -0.96 -15.29 21.18
C GLN A 7 -2.35 -15.83 20.80
N LEU A 8 -3.03 -15.13 19.90
CA LEU A 8 -4.36 -15.52 19.45
C LEU A 8 -4.24 -16.72 18.51
N GLN A 9 -4.87 -17.84 18.85
CA GLN A 9 -4.80 -19.05 18.04
C GLN A 9 -5.96 -19.12 17.03
N PRO A 10 -5.74 -19.55 15.77
CA PRO A 10 -6.79 -19.66 14.75
C PRO A 10 -7.82 -20.74 15.11
N VAL A 11 -9.03 -20.29 15.46
CA VAL A 11 -10.16 -21.14 15.87
C VAL A 11 -10.67 -21.96 14.68
N LYS A 12 -11.00 -23.23 14.91
CA LYS A 12 -11.63 -24.12 13.90
C LYS A 12 -13.16 -23.97 13.95
N LYS A 13 -13.79 -23.63 12.83
CA LYS A 13 -15.26 -23.51 12.69
C LYS A 13 -15.70 -23.76 11.24
N ASP A 14 -16.85 -24.39 11.01
CA ASP A 14 -17.47 -24.55 9.67
C ASP A 14 -16.54 -25.07 8.55
N GLY A 15 -15.55 -25.93 8.88
CA GLY A 15 -14.55 -26.42 7.93
C GLY A 15 -13.35 -25.48 7.65
N PHE A 16 -13.39 -24.25 8.16
CA PHE A 16 -12.35 -23.22 7.98
C PHE A 16 -11.69 -22.82 9.31
N ARG A 17 -10.61 -22.05 9.20
CA ARG A 17 -9.99 -21.34 10.32
C ARG A 17 -10.47 -19.89 10.41
N TYR A 18 -10.57 -19.40 11.64
CA TYR A 18 -11.12 -18.09 11.97
C TYR A 18 -10.21 -17.33 12.92
N PHE A 19 -10.02 -16.05 12.62
CA PHE A 19 -9.63 -15.03 13.58
C PHE A 19 -10.82 -14.76 14.51
N VAL A 20 -10.59 -14.85 15.82
CA VAL A 20 -11.60 -14.56 16.84
C VAL A 20 -10.94 -13.73 17.93
N GLN A 21 -11.43 -12.51 18.17
CA GLN A 21 -10.93 -11.64 19.22
C GLN A 21 -12.08 -11.03 20.02
N LEU A 22 -11.96 -11.05 21.35
CA LEU A 22 -12.82 -10.26 22.23
C LEU A 22 -12.32 -8.81 22.23
N VAL A 23 -13.23 -7.85 22.18
CA VAL A 23 -12.85 -6.43 22.18
C VAL A 23 -12.36 -6.04 23.57
N PRO A 24 -11.10 -5.56 23.72
CA PRO A 24 -10.60 -5.14 25.02
C PRO A 24 -11.42 -3.96 25.59
N PRO A 25 -11.64 -3.88 26.92
CA PRO A 25 -12.48 -2.83 27.52
C PRO A 25 -12.05 -1.40 27.15
N GLU A 26 -10.75 -1.19 26.96
CA GLU A 26 -10.12 0.05 26.53
C GLU A 26 -10.48 0.51 25.09
N TYR A 27 -11.17 -0.32 24.30
CA TYR A 27 -11.73 0.03 22.98
C TYR A 27 -13.27 -0.06 22.93
N ALA A 28 -13.94 -0.40 24.03
CA ALA A 28 -15.40 -0.57 24.05
C ALA A 28 -16.19 0.70 23.74
N SER A 29 -15.55 1.88 23.84
CA SER A 29 -16.12 3.17 23.40
C SER A 29 -16.04 3.41 21.88
N VAL A 30 -15.14 2.72 21.17
CA VAL A 30 -14.92 2.90 19.72
C VAL A 30 -15.39 1.70 18.88
N GLU A 31 -15.51 0.52 19.49
CA GLU A 31 -16.01 -0.70 18.86
C GLU A 31 -17.20 -1.26 19.67
N PRO A 32 -18.45 -1.10 19.19
CA PRO A 32 -19.64 -1.56 19.92
C PRO A 32 -19.83 -3.08 19.90
N ARG A 33 -19.12 -3.80 19.03
CA ARG A 33 -19.18 -5.27 18.95
C ARG A 33 -18.43 -5.88 20.14
N LYS A 34 -19.05 -6.79 20.90
CA LYS A 34 -18.37 -7.50 22.01
C LYS A 34 -17.25 -8.47 21.55
N ARG A 35 -17.29 -8.89 20.27
CA ARG A 35 -16.35 -9.83 19.66
C ARG A 35 -16.24 -9.56 18.16
N VAL A 36 -15.03 -9.62 17.63
CA VAL A 36 -14.73 -9.63 16.19
C VAL A 36 -14.45 -11.07 15.76
N VAL A 37 -15.05 -11.50 14.64
CA VAL A 37 -14.93 -12.86 14.09
C VAL A 37 -14.79 -12.77 12.57
N ASN A 38 -13.60 -13.08 12.06
CA ASN A 38 -13.28 -13.02 10.63
C ASN A 38 -12.75 -14.40 10.19
N SER A 39 -13.18 -14.91 9.04
CA SER A 39 -12.57 -16.12 8.47
C SER A 39 -11.18 -15.81 7.90
N THR A 40 -10.20 -16.69 8.12
CA THR A 40 -8.91 -16.60 7.42
C THR A 40 -8.99 -17.15 5.98
N LYS A 41 -10.16 -17.67 5.57
CA LYS A 41 -10.43 -18.38 4.31
C LYS A 41 -9.60 -19.66 4.07
N ILE A 42 -8.76 -20.06 5.02
CA ILE A 42 -8.00 -21.33 5.00
C ILE A 42 -8.88 -22.47 5.52
N ARG A 43 -8.97 -23.57 4.78
CA ARG A 43 -9.67 -24.78 5.24
C ARG A 43 -8.85 -25.53 6.28
N ILE A 44 -9.52 -26.24 7.18
CA ILE A 44 -8.87 -27.06 8.21
C ILE A 44 -8.10 -28.25 7.58
N THR A 45 -8.52 -28.71 6.40
CA THR A 45 -7.82 -29.72 5.57
C THR A 45 -6.46 -29.23 5.07
N ASP A 46 -6.39 -27.95 4.69
CA ASP A 46 -5.26 -27.38 3.96
C ASP A 46 -4.17 -26.89 4.93
N ASP A 47 -4.58 -26.53 6.17
CA ASP A 47 -3.67 -26.25 7.29
C ASP A 47 -4.11 -26.98 8.59
N PRO A 48 -3.88 -28.30 8.70
CA PRO A 48 -4.33 -29.09 9.85
C PRO A 48 -3.70 -28.67 11.18
N ARG A 49 -2.45 -28.16 11.13
CA ARG A 49 -1.69 -27.67 12.29
C ARG A 49 -2.05 -26.23 12.63
N GLY A 50 -2.16 -25.35 11.65
CA GLY A 50 -2.59 -23.95 11.81
C GLY A 50 -1.49 -22.93 11.60
N VAL A 51 -0.37 -23.30 10.97
CA VAL A 51 0.84 -22.47 10.87
C VAL A 51 0.63 -21.29 9.91
N THR A 52 0.04 -21.54 8.74
CA THR A 52 -0.27 -20.50 7.76
C THR A 52 -1.41 -19.61 8.26
N ALA A 53 -2.41 -20.22 8.91
CA ALA A 53 -3.50 -19.47 9.52
C ALA A 53 -3.07 -18.64 10.74
N GLN A 54 -2.06 -19.06 11.50
CA GLN A 54 -1.50 -18.28 12.62
C GLN A 54 -0.88 -16.97 12.11
N ALA A 55 -0.04 -17.03 11.07
CA ALA A 55 0.57 -15.82 10.49
C ALA A 55 -0.49 -14.82 9.97
N ILE A 56 -1.62 -15.31 9.43
CA ILE A 56 -2.75 -14.48 9.01
C ILE A 56 -3.53 -13.93 10.22
N VAL A 57 -3.71 -14.71 11.29
CA VAL A 57 -4.31 -14.25 12.56
C VAL A 57 -3.47 -13.16 13.22
N ASP A 58 -2.16 -13.32 13.27
CA ASP A 58 -1.23 -12.34 13.85
C ASP A 58 -1.25 -11.03 13.03
N ARG A 59 -1.31 -11.13 11.69
CA ARG A 59 -1.51 -9.97 10.79
C ARG A 59 -2.87 -9.29 11.04
N MET A 60 -3.97 -10.04 11.01
CA MET A 60 -5.32 -9.51 11.25
C MET A 60 -5.44 -8.84 12.62
N TYR A 61 -4.73 -9.36 13.64
CA TYR A 61 -4.68 -8.76 14.96
C TYR A 61 -3.95 -7.40 14.94
N GLY A 62 -2.79 -7.32 14.28
CA GLY A 62 -2.06 -6.06 14.12
C GLY A 62 -2.85 -5.00 13.38
N GLU A 63 -3.52 -5.39 12.29
CA GLU A 63 -4.42 -4.52 11.50
C GLU A 63 -5.62 -4.03 12.34
N LEU A 64 -6.24 -4.91 13.14
CA LEU A 64 -7.37 -4.57 14.01
C LEU A 64 -6.98 -3.63 15.16
N CYS A 65 -5.83 -3.86 15.79
CA CYS A 65 -5.31 -2.96 16.82
C CYS A 65 -5.01 -1.56 16.25
N ALA A 66 -4.35 -1.47 15.10
CA ALA A 66 -4.08 -0.19 14.44
C ALA A 66 -5.38 0.56 14.07
N TYR A 67 -6.39 -0.15 13.57
CA TYR A 67 -7.73 0.39 13.31
C TYR A 67 -8.38 0.95 14.58
N TRP A 68 -8.35 0.21 15.70
CA TRP A 68 -8.93 0.69 16.96
C TRP A 68 -8.16 1.86 17.59
N ASP A 69 -6.83 1.87 17.53
CA ASP A 69 -6.01 2.98 18.03
C ASP A 69 -6.21 4.26 17.22
N ALA A 70 -6.30 4.16 15.89
CA ALA A 70 -6.65 5.30 15.05
C ALA A 70 -8.08 5.82 15.35
N LYS A 71 -9.05 4.93 15.61
CA LYS A 71 -10.40 5.32 16.04
C LYS A 71 -10.41 6.01 17.40
N ARG A 72 -9.59 5.54 18.35
CA ARG A 72 -9.39 6.16 19.67
C ARG A 72 -8.76 7.56 19.55
N GLN A 73 -7.92 7.78 18.53
CA GLN A 73 -7.34 9.09 18.20
C GLN A 73 -8.31 10.04 17.46
N GLY A 74 -9.58 9.68 17.28
CA GLY A 74 -10.57 10.50 16.56
C GLY A 74 -10.35 10.59 15.04
N LYS A 75 -9.40 9.83 14.50
CA LYS A 75 -9.26 9.64 13.05
C LYS A 75 -10.38 8.70 12.58
N THR A 76 -10.76 8.79 11.31
CA THR A 76 -11.58 7.77 10.65
C THR A 76 -10.65 6.65 10.20
N PRO A 77 -10.47 5.55 10.95
CA PRO A 77 -9.55 4.51 10.52
C PRO A 77 -10.06 3.88 9.23
N GLN A 78 -9.36 4.10 8.12
CA GLN A 78 -9.59 3.33 6.91
C GLN A 78 -9.13 1.88 7.17
N PRO A 79 -10.05 0.91 7.20
CA PRO A 79 -9.43 -1.05 6.93
C PRO A 79 -8.44 -1.22 5.76
N PRO A 80 -7.51 -2.20 5.84
CA PRO A 80 -6.23 -2.20 5.10
C PRO A 80 -6.34 -2.53 3.60
N ARG A 81 -7.52 -2.36 2.99
CA ARG A 81 -7.81 -2.76 1.61
C ARG A 81 -8.73 -1.86 0.79
N TYR A 82 -9.52 -0.96 1.36
CA TYR A 82 -10.59 -0.37 0.54
C TYR A 82 -10.15 0.67 -0.49
N LEU A 83 -8.85 0.95 -0.69
CA LEU A 83 -8.40 1.47 -1.99
C LEU A 83 -8.47 0.38 -3.07
N GLU A 84 -7.96 -0.84 -2.80
CA GLU A 84 -8.13 -2.01 -3.68
C GLU A 84 -9.63 -2.28 -3.95
N GLU A 85 -10.46 -2.25 -2.90
CA GLU A 85 -11.89 -2.55 -3.00
C GLU A 85 -12.68 -1.41 -3.66
N ALA A 86 -12.33 -0.14 -3.42
CA ALA A 86 -12.92 1.02 -4.12
C ALA A 86 -12.54 1.05 -5.60
N VAL A 87 -11.27 0.72 -5.96
CA VAL A 87 -10.81 0.58 -7.35
C VAL A 87 -11.53 -0.58 -8.05
N GLN A 88 -11.66 -1.73 -7.40
CA GLN A 88 -12.43 -2.87 -7.94
C GLN A 88 -13.92 -2.52 -8.11
N THR A 89 -14.50 -1.75 -7.19
CA THR A 89 -15.91 -1.32 -7.28
C THR A 89 -16.09 -0.30 -8.41
N ALA A 90 -15.22 0.71 -8.53
CA ALA A 90 -15.24 1.65 -9.64
C ALA A 90 -15.18 0.93 -11.01
N ALA A 91 -14.31 -0.08 -11.12
CA ALA A 91 -14.19 -0.91 -12.32
C ALA A 91 -15.45 -1.74 -12.64
N GLN A 92 -16.20 -2.20 -11.63
CA GLN A 92 -17.51 -2.86 -11.85
C GLN A 92 -18.53 -1.91 -12.48
N TYR A 93 -18.48 -0.63 -12.11
CA TYR A 93 -19.30 0.45 -12.70
C TYR A 93 -18.66 1.07 -13.95
N GLN A 94 -17.60 0.46 -14.50
CA GLN A 94 -16.89 0.88 -15.72
C GLN A 94 -16.30 2.31 -15.67
N VAL A 95 -16.07 2.86 -14.48
CA VAL A 95 -15.44 4.18 -14.28
C VAL A 95 -14.05 4.06 -13.65
N PRO A 96 -13.09 4.92 -14.00
CA PRO A 96 -11.80 4.95 -13.32
C PRO A 96 -11.97 5.47 -11.89
N TYR A 97 -11.30 4.84 -10.93
CA TYR A 97 -11.21 5.40 -9.58
C TYR A 97 -10.50 6.76 -9.63
N LEU A 98 -11.09 7.76 -9.00
CA LEU A 98 -10.48 9.06 -8.74
C LEU A 98 -10.69 9.37 -7.25
N PRO A 99 -9.67 9.82 -6.51
CA PRO A 99 -9.86 10.40 -5.18
C PRO A 99 -10.67 11.71 -5.26
N ALA A 100 -11.26 12.13 -4.15
CA ALA A 100 -12.26 13.21 -4.11
C ALA A 100 -11.73 14.60 -4.55
N ASP A 101 -10.43 14.84 -4.40
CA ASP A 101 -9.71 16.02 -4.91
C ASP A 101 -9.68 16.02 -6.45
N GLN A 102 -9.14 14.96 -7.05
CA GLN A 102 -9.06 14.80 -8.51
C GLN A 102 -10.45 14.71 -9.16
N LEU A 103 -11.45 14.20 -8.44
CA LEU A 103 -12.83 14.18 -8.90
C LEU A 103 -13.48 15.59 -8.89
N ALA A 104 -13.07 16.48 -7.98
CA ALA A 104 -13.49 17.88 -8.00
C ALA A 104 -12.80 18.65 -9.14
N GLU A 105 -11.52 18.39 -9.39
CA GLU A 105 -10.76 18.97 -10.53
C GLU A 105 -11.28 18.48 -11.89
N ALA A 106 -11.78 17.24 -11.99
CA ALA A 106 -12.34 16.66 -13.21
C ALA A 106 -13.67 17.31 -13.68
N GLY A 107 -14.26 18.19 -12.87
CA GLY A 107 -15.42 19.00 -13.25
C GLY A 107 -16.79 18.42 -12.90
N LEU A 108 -17.78 19.31 -12.87
CA LEU A 108 -19.12 19.03 -12.33
C LEU A 108 -19.87 17.94 -13.11
N ASP A 109 -19.72 17.86 -14.44
CA ASP A 109 -20.40 16.87 -15.26
C ASP A 109 -19.95 15.43 -14.92
N VAL A 110 -18.65 15.23 -14.68
CA VAL A 110 -18.09 13.94 -14.25
C VAL A 110 -18.65 13.53 -12.89
N LEU A 111 -18.79 14.49 -11.96
CA LEU A 111 -19.41 14.24 -10.66
C LEU A 111 -20.91 13.88 -10.80
N ILE A 112 -21.64 14.58 -11.66
CA ILE A 112 -23.06 14.30 -11.95
C ILE A 112 -23.25 12.90 -12.53
N ASP A 113 -22.40 12.47 -13.47
CA ASP A 113 -22.50 11.12 -14.04
C ASP A 113 -22.23 10.02 -13.02
N ARG A 114 -21.29 10.23 -12.09
CA ARG A 114 -21.08 9.29 -10.97
C ARG A 114 -22.24 9.28 -9.97
N LEU A 115 -22.87 10.43 -9.73
CA LEU A 115 -24.10 10.52 -8.91
C LEU A 115 -25.30 9.84 -9.61
N ARG A 116 -25.36 9.80 -10.94
CA ARG A 116 -26.40 9.05 -11.69
C ARG A 116 -26.28 7.53 -11.46
N LEU A 117 -25.07 7.00 -11.27
CA LEU A 117 -24.82 5.58 -10.97
C LEU A 117 -25.27 5.17 -9.56
N LEU A 118 -25.31 6.11 -8.61
CA LEU A 118 -25.78 5.89 -7.23
C LEU A 118 -27.31 5.87 -7.07
N ARG A 119 -28.08 5.90 -8.17
CA ARG A 119 -29.56 6.00 -8.13
C ARG A 119 -30.29 4.77 -7.58
N THR A 120 -29.67 3.60 -7.46
CA THR A 120 -30.32 2.43 -6.87
C THR A 120 -30.20 2.43 -5.34
N PRO A 121 -31.23 2.01 -4.57
CA PRO A 121 -31.16 1.95 -3.11
C PRO A 121 -29.99 1.10 -2.60
N ASP A 122 -29.66 0.02 -3.30
CA ASP A 122 -28.55 -0.87 -2.94
C ASP A 122 -27.17 -0.23 -3.17
N ALA A 123 -27.02 0.65 -4.18
CA ALA A 123 -25.79 1.41 -4.39
C ALA A 123 -25.66 2.55 -3.38
N MET A 124 -26.76 3.29 -3.13
CA MET A 124 -26.77 4.44 -2.22
C MET A 124 -26.51 4.07 -0.76
N ASN A 125 -26.96 2.90 -0.30
CA ASN A 125 -26.71 2.40 1.05
C ASN A 125 -25.38 1.61 1.18
N ASN A 126 -24.66 1.35 0.09
CA ASN A 126 -23.42 0.58 0.10
C ASN A 126 -22.19 1.51 0.14
N GLU A 127 -21.59 1.60 1.33
CA GLU A 127 -20.41 2.42 1.59
C GLU A 127 -19.24 2.14 0.62
N LEU A 128 -19.05 0.90 0.15
CA LEU A 128 -17.99 0.56 -0.82
C LEU A 128 -18.28 1.17 -2.20
N VAL A 129 -19.55 1.21 -2.63
CA VAL A 129 -19.96 1.81 -3.91
C VAL A 129 -19.86 3.33 -3.84
N PHE A 130 -20.31 3.94 -2.74
CA PHE A 130 -20.12 5.37 -2.48
C PHE A 130 -18.63 5.76 -2.53
N ARG A 131 -17.77 5.03 -1.81
CA ARG A 131 -16.32 5.26 -1.79
C ARG A 131 -15.68 5.07 -3.17
N GLY A 132 -16.04 4.00 -3.89
CA GLY A 132 -15.52 3.69 -5.23
C GLY A 132 -15.89 4.71 -6.29
N LEU A 133 -17.12 5.23 -6.26
CA LEU A 133 -17.56 6.23 -7.23
C LEU A 133 -17.07 7.64 -6.87
N LEU A 134 -17.21 8.07 -5.61
CA LEU A 134 -16.99 9.47 -5.20
C LEU A 134 -15.63 9.74 -4.55
N GLY A 135 -14.67 8.81 -4.64
CA GLY A 135 -13.30 9.01 -4.16
C GLY A 135 -13.13 9.00 -2.64
N GLY A 136 -14.09 8.39 -1.92
CA GLY A 136 -14.15 8.37 -0.45
C GLY A 136 -13.24 7.36 0.24
N ALA A 137 -12.45 6.58 -0.51
CA ALA A 137 -11.31 5.87 0.05
C ALA A 137 -10.09 6.79 0.00
N GLU A 138 -9.54 7.15 1.17
CA GLU A 138 -8.28 7.87 1.23
C GLU A 138 -7.23 7.07 0.46
N VAL A 139 -6.68 7.66 -0.60
CA VAL A 139 -5.44 7.17 -1.19
C VAL A 139 -4.38 7.45 -0.11
N PRO A 140 -3.78 6.43 0.53
CA PRO A 140 -2.76 6.69 1.52
C PRO A 140 -1.62 7.43 0.82
N ALA A 141 -1.22 8.58 1.38
CA ALA A 141 -0.17 9.43 0.81
C ALA A 141 0.96 8.54 0.30
N LYS A 142 1.18 8.59 -1.02
CA LYS A 142 1.82 7.49 -1.73
C LYS A 142 3.21 7.25 -1.15
N LYS A 143 3.41 6.07 -0.54
CA LYS A 143 4.77 5.56 -0.24
C LYS A 143 5.63 5.38 -1.48
N GLU A 144 5.01 5.44 -2.66
CA GLU A 144 5.63 5.49 -3.98
C GLU A 144 6.17 6.89 -4.33
N ASN A 145 5.53 7.96 -3.83
CA ASN A 145 6.03 9.34 -3.94
C ASN A 145 7.20 9.55 -2.99
N ASP A 146 7.14 8.98 -1.77
CA ASP A 146 8.19 9.03 -0.73
C ASP A 146 9.42 8.13 -1.01
N ILE A 147 9.49 7.47 -2.18
CA ILE A 147 10.68 6.68 -2.52
C ILE A 147 11.84 7.65 -2.75
N LEU A 148 12.80 7.67 -1.83
CA LEU A 148 14.05 8.42 -2.00
C LEU A 148 14.89 7.82 -3.13
N ILE A 149 15.66 8.67 -3.82
CA ILE A 149 16.58 8.27 -4.89
C ILE A 149 17.54 7.16 -4.41
N SER A 150 18.05 7.26 -3.17
CA SER A 150 18.89 6.23 -2.54
C SER A 150 18.23 4.84 -2.42
N GLN A 151 16.89 4.77 -2.41
CA GLN A 151 16.14 3.52 -2.25
C GLN A 151 15.78 2.87 -3.60
N MET A 152 16.07 3.52 -4.73
CA MET A 152 15.66 3.06 -6.07
C MET A 152 16.15 1.65 -6.40
N THR A 153 17.43 1.30 -6.19
CA THR A 153 17.94 -0.05 -6.49
C THR A 153 17.17 -1.13 -5.72
N ALA A 154 16.91 -0.90 -4.43
CA ALA A 154 16.22 -1.84 -3.56
C ALA A 154 14.71 -1.94 -3.84
N THR A 155 14.12 -0.97 -4.54
CA THR A 155 12.74 -1.03 -5.03
C THR A 155 12.66 -1.78 -6.36
N VAL A 156 13.54 -1.46 -7.32
CA VAL A 156 13.63 -2.18 -8.61
C VAL A 156 13.98 -3.66 -8.38
N GLU A 157 14.87 -3.97 -7.43
CA GLU A 157 15.22 -5.34 -7.04
C GLU A 157 14.03 -6.16 -6.51
N LYS A 158 13.03 -5.51 -5.88
CA LYS A 158 11.78 -6.16 -5.45
C LYS A 158 10.82 -6.37 -6.61
N MET A 159 10.77 -5.43 -7.57
CA MET A 159 9.91 -5.49 -8.75
C MET A 159 10.41 -6.53 -9.77
N GLU A 160 11.70 -6.47 -10.15
CA GLU A 160 12.35 -7.37 -11.11
C GLU A 160 12.67 -8.76 -10.53
N LYS A 161 12.21 -9.11 -9.32
CA LYS A 161 12.61 -10.33 -8.58
C LYS A 161 12.49 -11.64 -9.40
N ILE A 162 11.53 -11.72 -10.32
CA ILE A 162 11.28 -12.86 -11.21
C ILE A 162 12.34 -12.98 -12.33
N ASP A 163 12.90 -11.86 -12.79
CA ASP A 163 13.97 -11.82 -13.79
C ASP A 163 15.37 -11.84 -13.16
N LEU A 164 15.50 -11.32 -11.95
CA LEU A 164 16.71 -11.43 -11.13
C LEU A 164 16.94 -12.87 -10.66
N SER A 165 15.90 -13.67 -10.37
CA SER A 165 16.07 -15.10 -10.05
C SER A 165 16.60 -15.96 -11.21
N LYS A 166 16.65 -15.41 -12.43
CA LYS A 166 17.25 -16.07 -13.61
C LYS A 166 18.76 -15.78 -13.75
N LYS A 167 19.33 -14.90 -12.92
CA LYS A 167 20.73 -14.47 -12.97
C LYS A 167 21.59 -15.23 -11.98
N SER A 168 22.86 -15.47 -12.32
CA SER A 168 23.84 -15.99 -11.36
C SER A 168 24.24 -14.95 -10.30
N SER A 169 24.81 -15.39 -9.18
CA SER A 169 25.27 -14.49 -8.10
C SER A 169 26.23 -13.39 -8.59
N GLY A 170 27.20 -13.74 -9.45
CA GLY A 170 28.11 -12.76 -10.06
C GLY A 170 27.40 -11.77 -11.01
N GLN A 171 26.38 -12.22 -11.74
CA GLN A 171 25.55 -11.34 -12.57
C GLN A 171 24.69 -10.40 -11.73
N LEU A 172 24.18 -10.86 -10.57
CA LEU A 172 23.43 -10.02 -9.62
C LEU A 172 24.33 -8.94 -8.99
N ILE A 173 25.55 -9.30 -8.57
CA ILE A 173 26.54 -8.34 -8.06
C ILE A 173 26.85 -7.27 -9.12
N LYS A 174 27.10 -7.67 -10.38
CA LYS A 174 27.38 -6.73 -11.47
C LYS A 174 26.17 -5.85 -11.84
N TRP A 175 24.96 -6.42 -11.86
CA TRP A 175 23.70 -5.67 -12.08
C TRP A 175 23.51 -4.61 -10.98
N ARG A 176 23.62 -5.02 -9.70
CA ARG A 176 23.42 -4.14 -8.56
C ARG A 176 24.45 -3.02 -8.51
N GLY A 177 25.74 -3.37 -8.63
CA GLY A 177 26.83 -2.39 -8.64
C GLY A 177 26.72 -1.36 -9.77
N SER A 178 26.20 -1.75 -10.94
CA SER A 178 25.93 -0.82 -12.03
C SER A 178 24.80 0.17 -11.72
N LYS A 179 23.76 -0.23 -10.99
CA LYS A 179 22.66 0.66 -10.57
C LYS A 179 23.09 1.57 -9.42
N ASP A 180 23.73 0.99 -8.40
CA ASP A 180 24.22 1.73 -7.24
C ASP A 180 25.27 2.80 -7.64
N LEU A 181 26.12 2.53 -8.65
CA LEU A 181 27.06 3.52 -9.18
C LEU A 181 26.34 4.69 -9.87
N ALA A 182 25.35 4.41 -10.72
CA ALA A 182 24.59 5.45 -11.42
C ALA A 182 23.78 6.32 -10.45
N ILE A 183 23.15 5.71 -9.44
CA ILE A 183 22.40 6.42 -8.39
C ILE A 183 23.34 7.29 -7.54
N ARG A 184 24.55 6.81 -7.18
CA ARG A 184 25.55 7.64 -6.49
C ARG A 184 26.02 8.83 -7.32
N GLN A 185 26.18 8.67 -8.64
CA GLN A 185 26.53 9.78 -9.54
C GLN A 185 25.40 10.81 -9.63
N PHE A 186 24.15 10.37 -9.75
CA PHE A 186 22.99 11.27 -9.74
C PHE A 186 22.81 12.00 -8.40
N LEU A 187 23.02 11.30 -7.28
CA LEU A 187 23.02 11.88 -5.92
C LEU A 187 24.20 12.83 -5.64
N ALA A 188 25.30 12.75 -6.40
CA ALA A 188 26.40 13.71 -6.30
C ALA A 188 26.08 15.06 -6.99
N VAL A 189 25.04 15.10 -7.84
CA VAL A 189 24.55 16.30 -8.52
C VAL A 189 23.29 16.86 -7.85
N CYS A 190 22.41 15.99 -7.34
CA CYS A 190 21.28 16.41 -6.54
C CYS A 190 21.76 16.97 -5.18
N SER A 191 21.33 18.16 -4.80
CA SER A 191 21.73 18.79 -3.53
C SER A 191 21.22 18.07 -2.26
N SER A 192 20.37 17.07 -2.42
CA SER A 192 19.83 16.21 -1.36
C SER A 192 19.35 14.87 -1.93
N ASP A 193 19.18 13.87 -1.06
CA ASP A 193 18.45 12.64 -1.39
C ASP A 193 16.94 12.93 -1.41
N LYS A 194 16.47 13.46 -2.55
CA LYS A 194 15.06 13.81 -2.80
C LYS A 194 14.20 12.57 -2.99
N ALA A 195 12.88 12.72 -2.84
CA ALA A 195 11.94 11.71 -3.28
C ALA A 195 11.78 11.73 -4.81
N ILE A 196 11.44 10.61 -5.45
CA ILE A 196 11.32 10.51 -6.92
C ILE A 196 10.31 11.53 -7.48
N ALA A 197 9.23 11.81 -6.74
CA ALA A 197 8.21 12.80 -7.11
C ALA A 197 8.71 14.26 -7.06
N GLU A 198 9.85 14.53 -6.42
CA GLU A 198 10.45 15.85 -6.24
C GLU A 198 11.63 16.11 -7.20
N ILE A 199 11.97 15.16 -8.08
CA ILE A 199 13.04 15.32 -9.07
C ILE A 199 12.65 16.41 -10.07
N THR A 200 13.40 17.51 -10.07
CA THR A 200 13.13 18.66 -10.93
C THR A 200 13.81 18.50 -12.29
N ARG A 201 13.33 19.25 -13.29
CA ARG A 201 14.03 19.36 -14.59
C ARG A 201 15.49 19.82 -14.43
N ASN A 202 15.78 20.65 -13.42
CA ASN A 202 17.12 21.18 -13.21
C ASN A 202 18.11 20.10 -12.74
N ASP A 203 17.67 19.18 -11.87
CA ASP A 203 18.49 18.04 -11.42
C ASP A 203 18.92 17.16 -12.61
N VAL A 204 18.02 16.97 -13.59
CA VAL A 204 18.28 16.19 -14.81
C VAL A 204 19.20 16.92 -15.79
N VAL A 205 19.09 18.26 -15.91
CA VAL A 205 19.99 19.08 -16.74
C VAL A 205 21.41 19.06 -16.17
N ASN A 206 21.57 19.38 -14.88
CA ASN A 206 22.87 19.37 -14.20
C ASN A 206 23.56 17.99 -14.32
N PHE A 207 22.80 16.89 -14.20
CA PHE A 207 23.36 15.54 -14.31
C PHE A 207 23.84 15.21 -15.72
N ARG A 208 23.10 15.66 -16.75
CA ARG A 208 23.56 15.57 -18.13
C ARG A 208 24.85 16.38 -18.34
N GLU A 209 24.95 17.57 -17.78
CA GLU A 209 26.13 18.44 -17.91
C GLU A 209 27.36 17.78 -17.28
N GLN A 210 27.26 17.26 -16.05
CA GLN A 210 28.34 16.48 -15.42
C GLN A 210 28.78 15.26 -16.27
N LEU A 211 27.83 14.58 -16.92
CA LEU A 211 28.17 13.47 -17.82
C LEU A 211 28.88 13.95 -19.10
N GLN A 212 28.60 15.16 -19.59
CA GLN A 212 29.31 15.75 -20.72
C GLN A 212 30.72 16.21 -20.33
N GLU A 213 30.89 16.86 -19.17
CA GLU A 213 32.20 17.24 -18.62
C GLU A 213 33.13 16.03 -18.48
N ARG A 214 32.66 14.96 -17.82
CA ARG A 214 33.44 13.73 -17.63
C ARG A 214 33.78 12.99 -18.92
N ILE A 215 32.98 13.17 -19.97
CA ILE A 215 33.32 12.65 -21.31
C ILE A 215 34.49 13.44 -21.88
N LEU A 216 34.49 14.77 -21.78
CA LEU A 216 35.58 15.64 -22.24
C LEU A 216 36.88 15.36 -21.46
N GLU A 217 36.83 15.26 -20.12
CA GLU A 217 37.96 14.86 -19.26
C GLU A 217 38.57 13.50 -19.65
N THR A 218 37.80 12.62 -20.29
CA THR A 218 38.26 11.28 -20.73
C THR A 218 38.85 11.30 -22.16
N PHE A 219 38.74 12.42 -22.88
CA PHE A 219 39.19 12.58 -24.27
C PHE A 219 40.23 13.68 -24.51
N ASP A 220 40.67 14.39 -23.46
CA ASP A 220 41.90 15.20 -23.53
C ASP A 220 43.14 14.28 -23.63
N PHE A 221 44.04 14.60 -24.57
CA PHE A 221 45.26 13.84 -24.94
C PHE A 221 46.53 14.66 -24.68
#